data_AF-A0A8U0Q8C6-F1
#
_entry.id   AF-A0A8U0Q8C6-F1
#
_cell.length_a   1.000
_cell.length_b   1.000
_cell.length_c   1.000
_cell.angle_alpha   90.00
_cell.angle_beta   90.00
_cell.angle_gamma   90.00
#
_symmetry.space_group_name_H-M   'P 1'
#
loop_
_entity.id
_entity.type
_entity.pdbx_description
1 polymer ?
#
loop_
_entity_poly.entity_id
_entity_poly.type
_entity_poly.pdbx_seq_one_letter_code
_entity_poly.pdbx_strand_id
1 'polypeptide(L)'
;VAAETRALVSWMEKIPFVLGGNLQGGELVVTFPYDRIRSQGVSREQTPTPDDHVFRWLAFSYASTHRLMTDARRRVCHTEDFAKEDGTINGASWHTAAGSMNDFSYLHTNCFELSMYVGCDKFPHQSELAEEWENNRESLLVFMEQVHRGIKGIVWDIQGRGIANAIIQVEGIGHDIRTAVDGDYWRLLNPGEYSITVRAEGYSASSKVCEVGYDIGATRCDFTVSRTNLSRIKEIMERYNKQPIRQPLRTPVRQLQARRPGPRHRRPYEADSSTTYSCLMKPYEADSSTPYSCLMKPYEADSSTPYSCLMKPYEADSSTPYSCLMKPYEADSSTPYSCLMKPYEADSSTPYSCLMKPYEADSSTPYSCLMKPYEANSSTPYSCLISPMRLIPQPSTPVS
;
A
#
# COMPACT_ATOMS: atom_id res chain seq x y z
N VAL A 1 -32.04 -3.83 6.79
CA VAL A 1 -31.37 -4.50 5.65
C VAL A 1 -32.42 -5.30 4.89
N ALA A 2 -32.54 -5.08 3.58
CA ALA A 2 -33.53 -5.76 2.72
C ALA A 2 -33.24 -7.27 2.61
N ALA A 3 -34.22 -8.06 2.14
CA ALA A 3 -34.07 -9.52 2.04
C ALA A 3 -33.01 -9.92 1.00
N GLU A 4 -33.02 -9.21 -0.12
CA GLU A 4 -32.10 -9.32 -1.25
C GLU A 4 -30.66 -9.05 -0.80
N THR A 5 -30.44 -7.96 -0.05
CA THR A 5 -29.13 -7.62 0.50
C THR A 5 -28.60 -8.73 1.41
N ARG A 6 -29.44 -9.31 2.30
CA ARG A 6 -29.01 -10.43 3.15
C ARG A 6 -28.66 -11.68 2.35
N ALA A 7 -29.41 -11.96 1.29
CA ALA A 7 -29.14 -13.09 0.42
C ALA A 7 -27.79 -12.93 -0.31
N LEU A 8 -27.51 -11.74 -0.85
CA LEU A 8 -26.23 -11.43 -1.51
C LEU A 8 -25.05 -11.52 -0.54
N VAL A 9 -25.15 -10.93 0.66
CA VAL A 9 -24.09 -11.05 1.68
C VAL A 9 -23.80 -12.52 2.01
N SER A 10 -24.85 -13.32 2.25
CA SER A 10 -24.67 -14.75 2.53
C SER A 10 -24.08 -15.52 1.35
N TRP A 11 -24.37 -15.12 0.12
CA TRP A 11 -23.82 -15.74 -1.08
C TRP A 11 -22.34 -15.42 -1.26
N MET A 12 -21.96 -14.15 -1.07
CA MET A 12 -20.59 -13.67 -1.19
C MET A 12 -19.66 -14.20 -0.08
N GLU A 13 -20.20 -14.51 1.11
CA GLU A 13 -19.43 -15.15 2.18
C GLU A 13 -19.16 -16.65 1.91
N LYS A 14 -19.99 -17.30 1.08
CA LYS A 14 -19.90 -18.76 0.82
C LYS A 14 -18.96 -19.10 -0.32
N ILE A 15 -18.87 -18.24 -1.33
CA ILE A 15 -18.08 -18.49 -2.53
C ILE A 15 -16.92 -17.50 -2.54
N PRO A 16 -15.68 -17.95 -2.76
CA PRO A 16 -14.53 -17.06 -2.87
C PRO A 16 -14.53 -16.32 -4.20
N PHE A 17 -15.47 -15.37 -4.37
CA PHE A 17 -15.50 -14.51 -5.55
C PHE A 17 -14.23 -13.67 -5.65
N VAL A 18 -13.67 -13.62 -6.86
CA VAL A 18 -12.43 -12.89 -7.17
C VAL A 18 -12.73 -11.63 -7.98
N LEU A 19 -13.62 -11.74 -8.97
CA LEU A 19 -14.05 -10.66 -9.84
C LEU A 19 -15.57 -10.71 -9.99
N GLY A 20 -16.21 -9.55 -9.93
CA GLY A 20 -17.65 -9.37 -10.10
C GLY A 20 -17.96 -8.12 -10.91
N GLY A 21 -19.13 -8.10 -11.54
CA GLY A 21 -19.64 -6.92 -12.25
C GLY A 21 -21.13 -6.80 -12.01
N ASN A 22 -21.59 -5.63 -11.58
CA ASN A 22 -23.01 -5.32 -11.50
C ASN A 22 -23.44 -4.51 -12.72
N LEU A 23 -24.49 -4.95 -13.40
CA LEU A 23 -25.01 -4.28 -14.59
C LEU A 23 -26.07 -3.27 -14.19
N GLN A 24 -25.94 -2.05 -14.68
CA GLN A 24 -26.85 -0.93 -14.45
C GLN A 24 -27.26 -0.29 -15.78
N GLY A 25 -28.31 0.51 -15.73
CA GLY A 25 -28.79 1.29 -16.87
C GLY A 25 -29.01 2.74 -16.50
N GLY A 26 -29.12 3.59 -17.51
CA GLY A 26 -29.34 5.03 -17.36
C GLY A 26 -28.12 5.88 -17.69
N GLU A 27 -26.98 5.27 -18.01
CA GLU A 27 -25.78 5.94 -18.49
C GLU A 27 -24.96 4.94 -19.32
N LEU A 28 -23.87 5.41 -19.93
CA LEU A 28 -22.95 4.56 -20.68
C LEU A 28 -21.50 4.77 -20.22
N VAL A 29 -21.11 4.05 -19.17
CA VAL A 29 -19.83 4.19 -18.46
C VAL A 29 -19.57 3.00 -17.54
N VAL A 30 -18.30 2.68 -17.28
CA VAL A 30 -17.90 1.73 -16.23
C VAL A 30 -17.38 2.49 -15.01
N THR A 31 -18.00 2.27 -13.86
CA THR A 31 -17.57 2.88 -12.59
C THR A 31 -16.78 1.89 -11.75
N PHE A 32 -15.72 2.38 -11.12
CA PHE A 32 -14.87 1.59 -10.23
C PHE A 32 -14.74 2.23 -8.84
N PRO A 33 -14.45 1.42 -7.80
CA PRO A 33 -14.39 1.89 -6.41
C PRO A 33 -13.30 2.96 -6.16
N TYR A 34 -13.39 3.74 -5.09
CA TYR A 34 -14.52 3.77 -4.16
C TYR A 34 -15.70 4.58 -4.70
N ASP A 35 -16.92 4.18 -4.32
CA ASP A 35 -18.15 4.92 -4.60
C ASP A 35 -18.42 6.01 -3.55
N ARG A 36 -17.84 5.89 -2.35
CA ARG A 36 -18.01 6.89 -1.28
C ARG A 36 -16.79 7.82 -1.13
N ILE A 37 -17.06 9.13 -1.07
CA ILE A 37 -16.07 10.18 -0.76
C ILE A 37 -15.60 10.07 0.70
N ARG A 38 -14.30 10.32 0.94
CA ARG A 38 -13.69 10.38 2.29
C ARG A 38 -13.85 11.73 2.97
N SER A 39 -13.69 12.82 2.23
CA SER A 39 -13.75 14.19 2.74
C SER A 39 -15.16 14.61 3.11
N GLN A 40 -15.33 15.19 4.30
CA GLN A 40 -16.62 15.74 4.73
C GLN A 40 -16.87 17.09 4.04
N GLY A 41 -18.07 17.29 3.50
CA GLY A 41 -18.47 18.56 2.87
C GLY A 41 -18.16 18.71 1.38
N VAL A 42 -17.51 17.70 0.76
CA VAL A 42 -17.29 17.64 -0.68
C VAL A 42 -18.32 16.71 -1.32
N SER A 43 -18.93 17.13 -2.44
CA SER A 43 -19.97 16.37 -3.13
C SER A 43 -19.45 15.46 -4.25
N ARG A 44 -18.27 15.75 -4.79
CA ARG A 44 -17.56 14.97 -5.83
C ARG A 44 -16.05 15.05 -5.63
N GLU A 45 -15.39 13.91 -5.49
CA GLU A 45 -13.94 13.81 -5.32
C GLU A 45 -13.45 12.42 -5.73
N GLN A 46 -12.32 12.35 -6.44
CA GLN A 46 -11.70 11.05 -6.72
C GLN A 46 -11.24 10.39 -5.42
N THR A 47 -11.77 9.20 -5.14
CA THR A 47 -11.40 8.41 -3.97
C THR A 47 -10.81 7.07 -4.41
N PRO A 48 -9.50 7.01 -4.69
CA PRO A 48 -8.86 5.81 -5.20
C PRO A 48 -8.75 4.71 -4.14
N THR A 49 -8.79 3.46 -4.59
CA THR A 49 -8.47 2.29 -3.75
C THR A 49 -6.97 2.04 -3.70
N PRO A 50 -6.48 1.25 -2.73
CA PRO A 50 -5.11 0.70 -2.79
C PRO A 50 -4.79 -0.03 -4.11
N ASP A 51 -5.79 -0.63 -4.75
CA ASP A 51 -5.71 -1.36 -6.02
C ASP A 51 -6.20 -0.54 -7.23
N ASP A 52 -6.16 0.79 -7.16
CA ASP A 52 -6.72 1.70 -8.19
C ASP A 52 -6.22 1.39 -9.61
N HIS A 53 -4.95 1.04 -9.75
CA HIS A 53 -4.34 0.67 -11.03
C HIS A 53 -4.93 -0.62 -11.63
N VAL A 54 -5.33 -1.59 -10.80
CA VAL A 54 -6.01 -2.80 -11.26
C VAL A 54 -7.45 -2.47 -11.63
N PHE A 55 -8.15 -1.70 -10.80
CA PHE A 55 -9.54 -1.29 -11.07
C PHE A 55 -9.68 -0.48 -12.35
N ARG A 56 -8.79 0.49 -12.61
CA ARG A 56 -8.75 1.24 -13.86
C ARG A 56 -8.54 0.32 -15.06
N TRP A 57 -7.63 -0.65 -14.95
CA TRP A 57 -7.42 -1.64 -16.01
C TRP A 57 -8.67 -2.49 -16.26
N LEU A 58 -9.30 -3.01 -15.21
CA LEU A 58 -10.51 -3.82 -15.31
C LEU A 58 -11.65 -3.02 -15.96
N ALA A 59 -11.86 -1.77 -15.51
CA ALA A 59 -12.88 -0.89 -16.09
C ALA A 59 -12.60 -0.59 -17.56
N PHE A 60 -11.35 -0.25 -17.89
CA PHE A 60 -10.93 0.01 -19.26
C PHE A 60 -11.07 -1.22 -20.16
N SER A 61 -10.77 -2.43 -19.66
CA SER A 61 -10.90 -3.67 -20.45
C SER A 61 -12.33 -3.91 -20.94
N TYR A 62 -13.33 -3.56 -20.11
CA TYR A 62 -14.74 -3.61 -20.51
C TYR A 62 -15.09 -2.45 -21.45
N ALA A 63 -14.76 -1.22 -21.06
CA ALA A 63 -15.17 -0.03 -21.79
C ALA A 63 -14.56 0.05 -23.20
N SER A 64 -13.28 -0.30 -23.34
CA SER A 64 -12.55 -0.26 -24.62
C SER A 64 -13.05 -1.28 -25.65
N THR A 65 -13.67 -2.37 -25.20
CA THR A 65 -14.23 -3.42 -26.06
C THR A 65 -15.72 -3.26 -26.32
N HIS A 66 -16.38 -2.35 -25.57
CA HIS A 66 -17.78 -2.02 -25.78
C HIS A 66 -17.90 -1.11 -26.99
N ARG A 67 -18.79 -1.46 -27.93
CA ARG A 67 -18.87 -0.80 -29.26
C ARG A 67 -19.05 0.72 -29.19
N LEU A 68 -19.78 1.18 -28.19
CA LEU A 68 -20.18 2.58 -28.07
C LEU A 68 -19.44 3.34 -26.95
N MET A 69 -18.92 2.70 -25.90
CA MET A 69 -18.48 3.44 -24.69
C MET A 69 -17.34 4.41 -24.97
N THR A 70 -16.42 4.02 -25.86
CA THR A 70 -15.26 4.79 -26.29
C THR A 70 -15.44 5.47 -27.66
N ASP A 71 -16.60 5.32 -28.31
CA ASP A 71 -16.84 5.96 -29.60
C ASP A 71 -17.09 7.47 -29.44
N ALA A 72 -16.13 8.29 -29.87
CA ALA A 72 -16.23 9.75 -29.82
C ALA A 72 -17.39 10.33 -30.67
N ARG A 73 -17.99 9.54 -31.58
CA ARG A 73 -19.12 9.96 -32.41
C ARG A 73 -20.48 9.63 -31.82
N ARG A 74 -20.51 8.90 -30.69
CA ARG A 74 -21.78 8.55 -30.06
C ARG A 74 -22.52 9.78 -29.55
N ARG A 75 -23.82 9.62 -29.35
CA ARG A 75 -24.61 10.58 -28.59
C ARG A 75 -24.24 10.47 -27.10
N VAL A 76 -24.01 11.60 -26.46
CA VAL A 76 -23.89 11.67 -24.99
C VAL A 76 -25.24 11.28 -24.38
N CYS A 77 -25.22 10.51 -23.29
CA CYS A 77 -26.42 10.16 -22.53
C CYS A 77 -26.91 11.39 -21.72
N HIS A 78 -27.33 11.23 -20.46
CA HIS A 78 -28.05 12.27 -19.74
C HIS A 78 -27.15 13.26 -19.01
N THR A 79 -25.98 12.82 -18.53
CA THR A 79 -25.14 13.61 -17.62
C THR A 79 -23.87 14.14 -18.26
N GLU A 80 -22.86 13.30 -18.41
CA GLU A 80 -21.51 13.70 -18.80
C GLU A 80 -21.00 12.88 -19.99
N ASP A 81 -20.04 13.43 -20.72
CA ASP A 81 -19.41 12.77 -21.85
C ASP A 81 -18.23 11.91 -21.39
N PHE A 82 -18.53 10.72 -20.89
CA PHE A 82 -17.53 9.76 -20.40
C PHE A 82 -16.60 9.21 -21.49
N ALA A 83 -16.90 9.41 -22.78
CA ALA A 83 -15.99 8.97 -23.86
C ALA A 83 -14.65 9.71 -23.80
N LYS A 84 -14.59 10.90 -23.18
CA LYS A 84 -13.35 11.66 -22.93
C LYS A 84 -12.43 11.03 -21.89
N GLU A 85 -12.98 10.16 -21.04
CA GLU A 85 -12.27 9.45 -19.97
C GLU A 85 -12.26 7.93 -20.25
N ASP A 86 -12.14 7.58 -21.53
CA ASP A 86 -12.08 6.19 -22.02
C ASP A 86 -13.29 5.33 -21.60
N GLY A 87 -14.44 5.96 -21.34
CA GLY A 87 -15.66 5.28 -20.91
C GLY A 87 -15.60 4.77 -19.46
N THR A 88 -14.70 5.30 -18.63
CA THR A 88 -14.51 4.89 -17.24
C THR A 88 -14.54 6.08 -16.28
N ILE A 89 -14.96 5.86 -15.03
CA ILE A 89 -14.92 6.90 -14.00
C ILE A 89 -14.82 6.31 -12.59
N ASN A 90 -14.16 7.01 -11.66
CA ASN A 90 -14.21 6.66 -10.24
C ASN A 90 -15.61 6.99 -9.67
N GLY A 91 -16.22 6.05 -8.94
CA GLY A 91 -17.59 6.18 -8.47
C GLY A 91 -17.83 7.45 -7.64
N ALA A 92 -16.97 7.70 -6.65
CA ALA A 92 -17.03 8.89 -5.78
C ALA A 92 -16.83 10.22 -6.54
N SER A 93 -16.11 10.19 -7.66
CA SER A 93 -15.93 11.36 -8.53
C SER A 93 -17.18 11.71 -9.32
N TRP A 94 -17.97 10.71 -9.71
CA TRP A 94 -19.20 10.92 -10.47
C TRP A 94 -20.38 11.27 -9.56
N HIS A 95 -20.70 10.37 -8.62
CA HIS A 95 -21.70 10.60 -7.60
C HIS A 95 -21.40 9.75 -6.36
N THR A 96 -21.28 10.40 -5.20
CA THR A 96 -21.01 9.68 -3.95
C THR A 96 -22.19 8.80 -3.56
N ALA A 97 -21.94 7.51 -3.36
CA ALA A 97 -22.95 6.52 -2.96
C ALA A 97 -22.44 5.73 -1.74
N ALA A 98 -23.01 6.02 -0.57
CA ALA A 98 -22.69 5.28 0.65
C ALA A 98 -23.45 3.95 0.70
N GLY A 99 -22.74 2.87 1.03
CA GLY A 99 -23.33 1.52 1.12
C GLY A 99 -23.56 0.85 -0.24
N SER A 100 -22.74 1.18 -1.24
CA SER A 100 -22.76 0.49 -2.52
C SER A 100 -22.28 -0.95 -2.39
N MET A 101 -22.75 -1.80 -3.32
CA MET A 101 -22.33 -3.20 -3.39
C MET A 101 -20.85 -3.31 -3.75
N ASN A 102 -20.34 -2.45 -4.63
CA ASN A 102 -18.93 -2.42 -5.01
C ASN A 102 -17.99 -2.24 -3.83
N ASP A 103 -18.23 -1.19 -3.02
CA ASP A 103 -17.42 -0.90 -1.85
C ASP A 103 -17.54 -2.03 -0.83
N PHE A 104 -18.72 -2.63 -0.68
CA PHE A 104 -18.92 -3.80 0.16
C PHE A 104 -18.08 -5.00 -0.32
N SER A 105 -18.13 -5.34 -1.61
CA SER A 105 -17.38 -6.44 -2.21
C SER A 105 -15.89 -6.30 -1.93
N TYR A 106 -15.33 -5.12 -2.16
CA TYR A 106 -13.90 -4.85 -1.97
C TYR A 106 -13.47 -4.77 -0.49
N LEU A 107 -14.32 -4.25 0.40
CA LEU A 107 -13.94 -4.05 1.81
C LEU A 107 -14.22 -5.27 2.70
N HIS A 108 -15.24 -6.07 2.37
CA HIS A 108 -15.69 -7.20 3.20
C HIS A 108 -15.32 -8.57 2.64
N THR A 109 -14.96 -8.66 1.37
CA THR A 109 -14.58 -9.93 0.71
C THR A 109 -13.27 -9.75 -0.07
N ASN A 110 -12.83 -10.79 -0.78
CA ASN A 110 -11.70 -10.70 -1.71
C ASN A 110 -12.13 -10.21 -3.11
N CYS A 111 -13.43 -10.03 -3.35
CA CYS A 111 -13.98 -9.79 -4.68
C CYS A 111 -13.77 -8.35 -5.14
N PHE A 112 -13.21 -8.17 -6.33
CA PHE A 112 -13.15 -6.88 -7.00
C PHE A 112 -14.41 -6.72 -7.83
N GLU A 113 -15.21 -5.70 -7.54
CA GLU A 113 -16.48 -5.48 -8.24
C GLU A 113 -16.53 -4.11 -8.93
N LEU A 114 -17.07 -4.09 -10.15
CA LEU A 114 -17.34 -2.89 -10.93
C LEU A 114 -18.83 -2.69 -11.14
N SER A 115 -19.26 -1.44 -11.36
CA SER A 115 -20.59 -1.18 -11.96
C SER A 115 -20.45 -0.83 -13.43
N MET A 116 -21.20 -1.52 -14.28
CA MET A 116 -21.20 -1.31 -15.72
C MET A 116 -22.56 -0.73 -16.11
N TYR A 117 -22.58 0.53 -16.52
CA TYR A 117 -23.77 1.18 -17.06
C TYR A 117 -23.81 0.91 -18.55
N VAL A 118 -24.69 0.01 -18.99
CA VAL A 118 -24.63 -0.60 -20.33
C VAL A 118 -25.44 0.15 -21.39
N GLY A 119 -26.19 1.19 -21.02
CA GLY A 119 -27.05 1.91 -21.95
C GLY A 119 -27.77 3.11 -21.31
N CYS A 120 -28.03 4.14 -22.12
CA CYS A 120 -28.70 5.37 -21.66
C CYS A 120 -30.16 5.12 -21.24
N ASP A 121 -30.83 4.17 -21.87
CA ASP A 121 -32.23 3.82 -21.58
C ASP A 121 -32.27 2.68 -20.57
N LYS A 122 -32.88 2.95 -19.40
CA LYS A 122 -33.01 1.96 -18.31
C LYS A 122 -33.90 0.78 -18.68
N PHE A 123 -34.80 0.97 -19.63
CA PHE A 123 -35.77 -0.01 -20.08
C PHE A 123 -35.96 0.13 -21.60
N PRO A 124 -34.99 -0.33 -22.41
CA PRO A 124 -35.05 -0.22 -23.86
C PRO A 124 -36.19 -1.06 -24.43
N HIS A 125 -36.63 -0.74 -25.64
CA HIS A 125 -37.68 -1.52 -26.29
C HIS A 125 -37.16 -2.90 -26.70
N GLN A 126 -38.02 -3.92 -26.75
CA GLN A 126 -37.62 -5.30 -27.06
C GLN A 126 -36.85 -5.43 -28.39
N SER A 127 -37.14 -4.57 -29.36
CA SER A 127 -36.47 -4.55 -30.66
C SER A 127 -34.99 -4.17 -30.59
N GLU A 128 -34.56 -3.47 -29.55
CA GLU A 128 -33.19 -2.97 -29.37
C GLU A 128 -32.29 -3.99 -28.65
N LEU A 129 -32.89 -5.00 -27.99
CA LEU A 129 -32.15 -5.97 -27.15
C LEU A 129 -31.08 -6.77 -27.91
N ALA A 130 -31.31 -7.05 -29.20
CA ALA A 130 -30.33 -7.75 -30.02
C ALA A 130 -29.08 -6.89 -30.28
N GLU A 131 -29.27 -5.58 -30.46
CA GLU A 131 -28.18 -4.63 -30.63
C GLU A 131 -27.45 -4.39 -29.31
N GLU A 132 -28.18 -4.26 -28.20
CA GLU A 132 -27.58 -4.13 -26.86
C GLU A 132 -26.72 -5.33 -26.48
N TRP A 133 -27.18 -6.55 -26.81
CA TRP A 133 -26.36 -7.75 -26.65
C TRP A 133 -25.08 -7.66 -27.48
N GLU A 134 -25.19 -7.27 -28.74
CA GLU A 134 -24.07 -7.19 -29.66
C GLU A 134 -23.05 -6.11 -29.23
N ASN A 135 -23.53 -5.02 -28.61
CA ASN A 135 -22.71 -3.96 -28.04
C ASN A 135 -21.88 -4.42 -26.83
N ASN A 136 -22.43 -5.32 -26.01
CA ASN A 136 -21.84 -5.76 -24.74
C ASN A 136 -21.16 -7.14 -24.80
N ARG A 137 -21.44 -7.98 -25.81
CA ARG A 137 -20.98 -9.38 -25.85
C ARG A 137 -19.48 -9.51 -25.64
N GLU A 138 -18.69 -8.78 -26.42
CA GLU A 138 -17.23 -8.86 -26.35
C GLU A 138 -16.71 -8.33 -25.01
N SER A 139 -17.27 -7.23 -24.53
CA SER A 139 -16.91 -6.64 -23.23
C SER A 139 -17.15 -7.58 -22.06
N LEU A 140 -18.28 -8.29 -22.06
CA LEU A 140 -18.58 -9.27 -21.02
C LEU A 140 -17.60 -10.44 -21.04
N LEU A 141 -17.24 -10.94 -22.22
CA LEU A 141 -16.26 -12.03 -22.37
C LEU A 141 -14.87 -11.60 -21.90
N VAL A 142 -14.37 -10.48 -22.42
CA VAL A 142 -13.05 -9.92 -22.06
C VAL A 142 -12.97 -9.62 -20.57
N PHE A 143 -14.04 -9.10 -19.97
CA PHE A 143 -14.10 -8.86 -18.54
C PHE A 143 -14.03 -10.16 -17.73
N MET A 144 -14.78 -11.20 -18.10
CA MET A 144 -14.71 -12.50 -17.44
C MET A 144 -13.31 -13.12 -17.55
N GLU A 145 -12.61 -12.92 -18.66
CA GLU A 145 -11.23 -13.38 -18.84
C GLU A 145 -10.25 -12.70 -17.87
N GLN A 146 -10.53 -11.45 -17.44
CA GLN A 146 -9.64 -10.73 -16.52
C GLN A 146 -9.52 -11.40 -15.15
N VAL A 147 -10.47 -12.26 -14.75
CA VAL A 147 -10.38 -13.03 -13.49
C VAL A 147 -9.16 -13.93 -13.45
N HIS A 148 -8.59 -14.26 -14.61
CA HIS A 148 -7.39 -15.07 -14.75
C HIS A 148 -6.10 -14.25 -14.79
N ARG A 149 -6.08 -13.00 -14.34
CA ARG A 149 -4.87 -12.18 -14.25
C ARG A 149 -4.24 -12.20 -12.85
N GLY A 150 -3.00 -11.73 -12.75
CA GLY A 150 -2.30 -11.57 -11.48
C GLY A 150 -1.63 -12.85 -11.04
N ILE A 151 -1.78 -13.19 -9.77
CA ILE A 151 -1.22 -14.42 -9.18
C ILE A 151 -2.31 -15.29 -8.58
N LYS A 152 -2.07 -16.59 -8.58
CA LYS A 152 -2.88 -17.56 -7.82
C LYS A 152 -1.99 -18.61 -7.22
N GLY A 153 -2.44 -19.29 -6.19
CA GLY A 153 -1.64 -20.35 -5.59
C GLY A 153 -2.34 -20.99 -4.41
N ILE A 154 -1.62 -21.88 -3.75
CA ILE A 154 -2.10 -22.55 -2.54
C ILE A 154 -1.07 -22.34 -1.42
N VAL A 155 -1.57 -22.08 -0.21
CA VAL A 155 -0.77 -21.99 1.01
C VAL A 155 -0.85 -23.33 1.75
N TRP A 156 0.29 -24.02 1.81
CA TRP A 156 0.43 -25.33 2.44
C TRP A 156 1.09 -25.25 3.82
N ASP A 157 0.68 -26.13 4.73
CA ASP A 157 1.50 -26.56 5.87
C ASP A 157 2.58 -27.54 5.39
N ILE A 158 3.64 -27.73 6.17
CA ILE A 158 4.69 -28.73 5.92
C ILE A 158 4.16 -30.18 5.81
N GLN A 159 2.92 -30.42 6.24
CA GLN A 159 2.21 -31.70 6.16
C GLN A 159 1.38 -31.84 4.89
N GLY A 160 1.43 -30.87 3.96
CA GLY A 160 0.67 -30.88 2.70
C GLY A 160 -0.81 -30.58 2.86
N ARG A 161 -1.22 -29.93 3.96
CA ARG A 161 -2.60 -29.48 4.19
C ARG A 161 -2.74 -28.01 3.80
N GLY A 162 -3.81 -27.67 3.09
CA GLY A 162 -4.16 -26.28 2.78
C GLY A 162 -4.51 -25.49 4.03
N ILE A 163 -4.08 -24.23 4.09
CA ILE A 163 -4.32 -23.33 5.23
C ILE A 163 -5.36 -22.31 4.86
N ALA A 164 -6.56 -22.46 5.41
CA ALA A 164 -7.65 -21.52 5.24
C ALA A 164 -7.43 -20.20 5.98
N ASN A 165 -8.02 -19.12 5.46
CA ASN A 165 -8.04 -17.80 6.10
C ASN A 165 -6.63 -17.21 6.36
N ALA A 166 -5.62 -17.67 5.61
CA ALA A 166 -4.29 -17.09 5.60
C ALA A 166 -4.32 -15.76 4.85
N ILE A 167 -3.63 -14.76 5.37
CA ILE A 167 -3.55 -13.42 4.82
C ILE A 167 -2.43 -13.39 3.78
N ILE A 168 -2.77 -13.00 2.55
CA ILE A 168 -1.82 -12.72 1.47
C ILE A 168 -1.67 -11.21 1.37
N GLN A 169 -0.51 -10.72 1.79
CA GLN A 169 -0.16 -9.31 1.77
C GLN A 169 0.79 -9.02 0.61
N VAL A 170 0.47 -8.01 -0.20
CA VAL A 170 1.34 -7.53 -1.27
C VAL A 170 2.04 -6.27 -0.79
N GLU A 171 3.37 -6.24 -0.85
CA GLU A 171 4.14 -5.07 -0.46
C GLU A 171 3.79 -3.86 -1.34
N GLY A 172 3.51 -2.71 -0.70
CA GLY A 172 3.12 -1.49 -1.40
C GLY A 172 1.63 -1.36 -1.68
N ILE A 173 0.82 -2.41 -1.54
CA ILE A 173 -0.63 -2.36 -1.72
C ILE A 173 -1.33 -2.55 -0.38
N GLY A 174 -2.00 -1.49 0.10
CA GLY A 174 -2.70 -1.44 1.39
C GLY A 174 -4.04 -2.17 1.43
N HIS A 175 -4.13 -3.36 0.82
CA HIS A 175 -5.32 -4.21 0.82
C HIS A 175 -4.87 -5.67 0.76
N ASP A 176 -5.17 -6.44 1.81
CA ASP A 176 -4.81 -7.85 1.90
C ASP A 176 -5.98 -8.73 1.50
N ILE A 177 -5.71 -9.90 0.88
CA ILE A 177 -6.74 -10.92 0.62
C ILE A 177 -6.54 -12.13 1.52
N ARG A 178 -7.53 -13.03 1.54
CA ARG A 178 -7.47 -14.26 2.34
C ARG A 178 -7.60 -15.53 1.50
N THR A 179 -6.94 -16.60 1.93
CA THR A 179 -7.13 -17.93 1.32
C THR A 179 -8.52 -18.50 1.62
N ALA A 180 -9.05 -19.26 0.67
CA ALA A 180 -10.27 -20.04 0.84
C ALA A 180 -10.02 -21.33 1.63
N VAL A 181 -11.03 -22.19 1.76
CA VAL A 181 -11.05 -23.33 2.70
C VAL A 181 -9.90 -24.32 2.44
N ASP A 182 -9.53 -24.52 1.19
CA ASP A 182 -8.46 -25.44 0.78
C ASP A 182 -7.09 -24.76 0.72
N GLY A 183 -6.99 -23.51 1.18
CA GLY A 183 -5.76 -22.72 1.19
C GLY A 183 -5.42 -22.06 -0.14
N ASP A 184 -6.27 -22.20 -1.13
CA ASP A 184 -6.21 -21.54 -2.43
C ASP A 184 -6.50 -20.03 -2.32
N TYR A 185 -5.84 -19.25 -3.17
CA TYR A 185 -6.06 -17.81 -3.26
C TYR A 185 -5.86 -17.31 -4.69
N TRP A 186 -6.46 -16.15 -4.97
CA TRP A 186 -6.31 -15.42 -6.22
C TRP A 186 -6.15 -13.95 -5.91
N ARG A 187 -5.10 -13.34 -6.45
CA ARG A 187 -4.82 -11.93 -6.28
C ARG A 187 -4.66 -11.28 -7.66
N LEU A 188 -5.66 -10.50 -8.05
CA LEU A 188 -5.59 -9.70 -9.27
C LEU A 188 -4.51 -8.63 -9.12
N LEU A 189 -3.59 -8.59 -10.08
CA LEU A 189 -2.47 -7.66 -10.16
C LEU A 189 -2.19 -7.36 -11.63
N ASN A 190 -1.65 -6.19 -11.90
CA ASN A 190 -1.09 -5.86 -13.20
C ASN A 190 0.30 -6.52 -13.36
N PRO A 191 0.85 -6.59 -14.58
CA PRO A 191 2.19 -7.13 -14.82
C PRO A 191 3.24 -6.39 -14.01
N GLY A 192 4.17 -7.14 -13.43
CA GLY A 192 5.19 -6.62 -12.55
C GLY A 192 5.71 -7.64 -11.53
N GLU A 193 6.73 -7.24 -10.79
CA GLU A 193 7.32 -8.05 -9.71
C GLU A 193 6.76 -7.59 -8.36
N TYR A 194 6.28 -8.56 -7.56
CA TYR A 194 5.64 -8.29 -6.29
C TYR A 194 6.25 -9.12 -5.17
N SER A 195 6.64 -8.45 -4.08
CA SER A 195 7.01 -9.08 -2.81
C SER A 195 5.74 -9.42 -2.04
N ILE A 196 5.46 -10.71 -1.90
CA ILE A 196 4.26 -11.22 -1.24
C ILE A 196 4.63 -11.87 0.08
N THR A 197 3.93 -11.48 1.13
CA THR A 197 4.08 -12.03 2.48
C THR A 197 2.80 -12.74 2.88
N VAL A 198 2.93 -14.02 3.25
CA VAL A 198 1.84 -14.84 3.77
C VAL A 198 1.90 -14.90 5.28
N ARG A 199 0.77 -14.65 5.93
CA ARG A 199 0.61 -14.74 7.39
C ARG A 199 -0.61 -15.59 7.73
N ALA A 200 -0.44 -16.56 8.61
CA ALA A 200 -1.54 -17.36 9.13
C ALA A 200 -1.41 -17.54 10.63
N GLU A 201 -2.54 -17.60 11.34
CA GLU A 201 -2.53 -17.75 12.79
C GLU A 201 -1.84 -19.06 13.20
N GLY A 202 -0.83 -18.96 14.06
CA GLY A 202 -0.07 -20.12 14.52
C GLY A 202 1.03 -20.60 13.57
N TYR A 203 1.25 -19.93 12.43
CA TYR A 203 2.33 -20.20 11.48
C TYR A 203 3.35 -19.06 11.44
N SER A 204 4.59 -19.40 11.08
CA SER A 204 5.63 -18.41 10.80
C SER A 204 5.33 -17.75 9.46
N ALA A 205 5.47 -16.42 9.40
CA ALA A 205 5.29 -15.68 8.15
C ALA A 205 6.33 -16.12 7.11
N SER A 206 5.92 -16.15 5.84
CA SER A 206 6.80 -16.45 4.71
C SER A 206 6.67 -15.37 3.66
N SER A 207 7.78 -14.90 3.12
CA SER A 207 7.81 -13.89 2.07
C SER A 207 8.52 -14.44 0.83
N LYS A 208 8.00 -14.11 -0.34
CA LYS A 208 8.55 -14.54 -1.64
C LYS A 208 8.20 -13.50 -2.70
N VAL A 209 9.10 -13.31 -3.66
CA VAL A 209 8.81 -12.51 -4.86
C VAL A 209 8.08 -13.38 -5.88
N CYS A 210 6.96 -12.89 -6.40
CA CYS A 210 6.22 -13.51 -7.49
C CYS A 210 6.12 -12.51 -8.65
N GLU A 211 6.27 -12.99 -9.88
CA GLU A 211 6.19 -12.18 -11.10
C GLU A 211 4.84 -12.38 -11.79
N VAL A 212 4.24 -11.28 -12.24
CA VAL A 212 3.02 -11.29 -13.05
C VAL A 212 3.41 -10.97 -14.48
N GLY A 213 3.19 -11.92 -15.38
CA GLY A 213 3.47 -11.77 -16.81
C GLY A 213 2.44 -10.91 -17.55
N TYR A 214 2.74 -10.58 -18.81
CA TYR A 214 1.81 -9.87 -19.70
C TYR A 214 0.77 -10.81 -20.35
N ASP A 215 1.06 -12.11 -20.42
CA ASP A 215 0.20 -13.11 -21.04
C ASP A 215 -1.09 -13.33 -20.23
N ILE A 216 -2.12 -13.82 -20.91
CA ILE A 216 -3.39 -14.21 -20.29
C ILE A 216 -3.14 -15.46 -19.44
N GLY A 217 -3.31 -15.34 -18.13
CA GLY A 217 -3.19 -16.44 -17.19
C GLY A 217 -2.44 -16.05 -15.91
N ALA A 218 -3.03 -16.40 -14.76
CA ALA A 218 -2.48 -16.00 -13.48
C ALA A 218 -1.24 -16.84 -13.16
N THR A 219 -0.14 -16.16 -12.82
CA THR A 219 1.11 -16.84 -12.45
C THR A 219 0.88 -17.64 -11.17
N ARG A 220 1.34 -18.91 -11.18
CA ARG A 220 1.25 -19.75 -9.99
C ARG A 220 2.33 -19.37 -8.98
N CYS A 221 1.92 -18.96 -7.78
CA CYS A 221 2.84 -18.68 -6.67
C CYS A 221 2.40 -19.41 -5.39
N ASP A 222 2.91 -20.61 -5.17
CA ASP A 222 2.57 -21.40 -3.99
C ASP A 222 3.48 -21.04 -2.79
N PHE A 223 2.93 -21.21 -1.58
CA PHE A 223 3.64 -20.99 -0.33
C PHE A 223 3.60 -22.24 0.54
N THR A 224 4.69 -22.49 1.28
CA THR A 224 4.71 -23.50 2.34
C THR A 224 5.16 -22.83 3.62
N VAL A 225 4.31 -22.86 4.65
CA VAL A 225 4.57 -22.21 5.94
C VAL A 225 4.72 -23.25 7.05
N SER A 226 5.56 -22.94 8.03
CA SER A 226 5.81 -23.83 9.17
C SER A 226 5.07 -23.36 10.42
N ARG A 227 4.57 -24.31 11.21
CA ARG A 227 3.93 -24.00 12.49
C ARG A 227 4.91 -23.42 13.50
N THR A 228 4.47 -22.39 14.21
CA THR A 228 5.24 -21.79 15.31
C THR A 228 5.34 -22.74 16.51
N ASN A 229 6.39 -22.60 17.32
CA ASN A 229 6.55 -23.37 18.54
C ASN A 229 5.40 -23.13 19.54
N LEU A 230 4.88 -21.89 19.62
CA LEU A 230 3.76 -21.54 20.49
C LEU A 230 2.46 -22.24 20.08
N SER A 231 2.16 -22.36 18.79
CA SER A 231 0.95 -23.05 18.32
C SER A 231 1.04 -24.56 18.56
N ARG A 232 2.23 -25.16 18.40
CA ARG A 232 2.49 -26.56 18.78
C ARG A 232 2.27 -26.79 20.27
N ILE A 233 2.77 -25.88 21.12
CA ILE A 233 2.60 -25.98 22.58
C ILE A 233 1.12 -25.86 22.98
N LYS A 234 0.35 -24.93 22.39
CA LYS A 234 -1.09 -24.81 22.63
C LYS A 234 -1.86 -26.09 22.27
N GLU A 235 -1.61 -26.67 21.09
CA GLU A 235 -2.28 -27.91 20.67
C GLU A 235 -1.95 -29.10 21.61
N ILE A 236 -0.70 -29.20 22.07
CA ILE A 236 -0.31 -30.21 23.06
C ILE A 236 -1.06 -29.97 24.38
N MET A 237 -1.19 -28.72 24.84
CA MET A 237 -1.94 -28.41 26.07
C MET A 237 -3.44 -28.77 25.94
N GLU A 238 -4.05 -28.51 24.79
CA GLU A 238 -5.45 -28.87 24.50
C GLU A 238 -5.65 -30.39 24.40
N ARG A 239 -4.79 -31.13 23.70
CA ARG A 239 -4.90 -32.60 23.59
C ARG A 239 -4.75 -33.32 24.91
N TYR A 240 -3.88 -32.83 25.79
CA TYR A 240 -3.59 -33.49 27.06
C TYR A 240 -4.42 -32.97 28.24
N ASN A 241 -5.44 -32.13 27.97
CA ASN A 241 -6.37 -31.59 28.97
C ASN A 241 -5.68 -30.97 30.20
N LYS A 242 -4.46 -30.44 30.02
CA LYS A 242 -3.71 -29.79 31.09
C LYS A 242 -4.08 -28.31 31.07
N GLN A 243 -4.85 -27.89 32.06
CA GLN A 243 -5.05 -26.47 32.33
C GLN A 243 -3.70 -25.76 32.42
N PRO A 244 -3.60 -24.49 32.00
CA PRO A 244 -2.34 -23.76 32.06
C PRO A 244 -1.84 -23.81 33.51
N ILE A 245 -0.59 -24.26 33.68
CA ILE A 245 0.13 -24.01 34.92
C ILE A 245 0.13 -22.50 35.07
N ARG A 246 -0.66 -21.98 36.02
CA ARG A 246 -0.55 -20.59 36.46
C ARG A 246 0.91 -20.41 36.86
N GLN A 247 1.71 -19.78 35.99
CA GLN A 247 3.00 -19.29 36.42
C GLN A 247 2.72 -18.35 37.59
N PRO A 248 3.29 -18.59 38.78
CA PRO A 248 3.15 -17.62 39.85
C PRO A 248 3.72 -16.31 39.33
N LEU A 249 2.91 -15.26 39.36
CA LEU A 249 3.37 -13.89 39.24
C LEU A 249 4.54 -13.75 40.21
N ARG A 250 5.76 -13.69 39.67
CA ARG A 250 6.94 -13.32 40.46
C ARG A 250 6.66 -11.94 41.03
N THR A 251 6.46 -11.89 42.34
CA THR A 251 6.43 -10.65 43.11
C THR A 251 7.71 -9.87 42.77
N PRO A 252 7.64 -8.61 42.32
CA PRO A 252 8.85 -7.86 42.06
C PRO A 252 9.50 -7.53 43.39
N VAL A 253 10.67 -8.12 43.63
CA VAL A 253 11.63 -7.63 44.62
C VAL A 253 11.99 -6.21 44.19
N ARG A 254 11.71 -5.23 45.06
CA ARG A 254 12.17 -3.85 44.93
C ARG A 254 13.70 -3.83 44.98
N GLN A 255 14.34 -3.94 43.82
CA GLN A 255 15.71 -3.46 43.65
C GLN A 255 15.63 -2.01 43.17
N LEU A 256 15.90 -1.11 44.10
CA LEU A 256 16.30 0.25 43.80
C LEU A 256 17.60 0.18 43.01
N GLN A 257 17.53 0.33 41.69
CA GLN A 257 18.68 0.71 40.88
C GLN A 257 18.25 1.51 39.64
N ALA A 258 18.86 2.69 39.60
CA ALA A 258 18.85 3.76 38.61
C ALA A 258 18.51 3.41 37.15
N ARG A 259 17.58 4.22 36.61
CA ARG A 259 17.45 4.71 35.22
C ARG A 259 18.49 4.22 34.20
N ARG A 260 18.02 3.60 33.11
CA ARG A 260 18.28 4.02 31.71
C ARG A 260 17.12 3.58 30.80
N PRO A 261 16.32 4.48 30.20
CA PRO A 261 15.35 4.09 29.17
C PRO A 261 16.04 4.00 27.80
N GLY A 262 16.01 2.82 27.19
CA GLY A 262 16.21 2.63 25.75
C GLY A 262 14.96 3.08 24.97
N PRO A 263 15.08 3.55 23.72
CA PRO A 263 13.99 4.21 23.02
C PRO A 263 12.92 3.21 22.58
N ARG A 264 11.68 3.53 22.97
CA ARG A 264 10.43 2.93 22.47
C ARG A 264 10.24 3.35 21.01
N HIS A 265 10.17 2.40 20.07
CA HIS A 265 9.61 2.67 18.75
C HIS A 265 8.09 2.81 18.86
N ARG A 266 7.61 4.02 19.17
CA ARG A 266 6.26 4.46 18.86
C ARG A 266 6.28 4.98 17.42
N ARG A 267 5.40 4.46 16.57
CA ARG A 267 4.99 5.14 15.33
C ARG A 267 4.12 6.34 15.77
N PRO A 268 4.45 7.60 15.47
CA PRO A 268 3.61 8.72 15.87
C PRO A 268 2.51 8.91 14.82
N TYR A 269 1.26 8.69 15.22
CA TYR A 269 0.10 9.32 14.56
C TYR A 269 -0.33 10.59 15.31
N GLU A 270 0.29 10.88 16.46
CA GLU A 270 0.16 12.11 17.27
C GLU A 270 1.48 12.28 18.05
N ALA A 271 2.19 13.41 17.87
CA ALA A 271 3.45 13.70 18.55
C ALA A 271 3.18 14.44 19.87
N ASP A 272 3.68 13.90 20.99
CA ASP A 272 3.73 14.63 22.25
C ASP A 272 4.88 15.65 22.20
N SER A 273 4.62 16.88 22.64
CA SER A 273 5.43 18.11 22.49
C SER A 273 6.73 18.17 23.31
N SER A 274 7.37 17.03 23.60
CA SER A 274 8.60 17.00 24.42
C SER A 274 9.64 15.91 24.09
N THR A 275 9.53 15.22 22.95
CA THR A 275 10.44 14.11 22.61
C THR A 275 11.31 14.42 21.39
N THR A 276 12.63 14.25 21.49
CA THR A 276 13.56 14.36 20.34
C THR A 276 13.45 13.12 19.45
N TYR A 277 13.24 13.28 18.15
CA TYR A 277 13.10 12.18 17.19
C TYR A 277 14.40 11.94 16.42
N SER A 278 14.93 10.70 16.45
CA SER A 278 16.18 10.33 15.75
C SER A 278 16.12 8.96 15.05
N CYS A 279 16.65 8.86 13.81
CA CYS A 279 16.97 7.60 13.10
C CYS A 279 18.47 7.38 13.25
N LEU A 280 18.88 6.24 13.80
CA LEU A 280 20.28 5.89 13.97
C LEU A 280 20.54 4.50 13.38
N MET A 281 21.39 4.43 12.35
CA MET A 281 21.86 3.16 11.76
C MET A 281 23.38 3.02 11.93
N LYS A 282 23.82 1.87 12.46
CA LYS A 282 25.23 1.51 12.74
C LYS A 282 25.54 0.07 12.27
N PRO A 283 25.68 -0.18 10.96
CA PRO A 283 26.08 -1.50 10.47
C PRO A 283 27.55 -1.79 10.83
N TYR A 284 27.85 -3.03 11.26
CA TYR A 284 29.18 -3.47 11.70
C TYR A 284 29.94 -4.21 10.59
N GLU A 285 29.28 -5.06 9.79
CA GLU A 285 29.81 -5.71 8.58
C GLU A 285 28.67 -5.82 7.55
N ALA A 286 28.93 -5.44 6.31
CA ALA A 286 27.95 -5.41 5.22
C ALA A 286 28.19 -6.55 4.23
N ASP A 287 27.16 -7.34 3.91
CA ASP A 287 27.22 -8.27 2.78
C ASP A 287 27.21 -7.52 1.44
N SER A 288 27.91 -8.06 0.44
CA SER A 288 28.32 -7.37 -0.79
C SER A 288 27.23 -7.16 -1.84
N SER A 289 25.94 -7.07 -1.44
CA SER A 289 24.85 -6.94 -2.42
C SER A 289 23.65 -6.08 -2.01
N THR A 290 23.59 -5.54 -0.79
CA THR A 290 22.45 -4.71 -0.35
C THR A 290 22.83 -3.23 -0.14
N PRO A 291 22.13 -2.26 -0.76
CA PRO A 291 22.31 -0.84 -0.47
C PRO A 291 21.72 -0.48 0.90
N TYR A 292 22.49 0.20 1.74
CA TYR A 292 22.04 0.62 3.06
C TYR A 292 21.46 2.04 3.02
N SER A 293 20.24 2.22 3.55
CA SER A 293 19.59 3.52 3.66
C SER A 293 18.96 3.79 5.04
N CYS A 294 19.16 4.99 5.61
CA CYS A 294 18.38 5.51 6.76
C CYS A 294 17.51 6.67 6.25
N LEU A 295 16.20 6.50 6.36
CA LEU A 295 15.19 7.41 5.81
C LEU A 295 14.24 7.90 6.91
N MET A 296 14.11 9.22 7.03
CA MET A 296 13.13 9.88 7.91
C MET A 296 12.19 10.79 7.12
N LYS A 297 10.87 10.62 7.33
CA LYS A 297 9.78 11.36 6.69
C LYS A 297 8.73 11.84 7.71
N PRO A 298 8.98 12.92 8.47
CA PRO A 298 7.98 13.51 9.36
C PRO A 298 6.90 14.27 8.57
N TYR A 299 5.63 14.15 8.98
CA TYR A 299 4.45 14.72 8.29
C TYR A 299 4.07 16.12 8.82
N GLU A 300 4.12 16.35 10.14
CA GLU A 300 3.94 17.66 10.78
C GLU A 300 4.91 17.80 11.96
N ALA A 301 5.60 18.93 12.09
CA ALA A 301 6.63 19.15 13.12
C ALA A 301 6.19 20.25 14.09
N ASP A 302 5.91 19.89 15.34
CA ASP A 302 5.64 20.87 16.41
C ASP A 302 6.83 21.83 16.62
N SER A 303 6.49 23.11 16.78
CA SER A 303 7.32 24.34 16.78
C SER A 303 8.48 24.46 17.80
N SER A 304 8.95 23.35 18.37
CA SER A 304 10.04 23.35 19.37
C SER A 304 10.87 22.08 19.48
N THR A 305 10.71 21.08 18.59
CA THR A 305 11.45 19.80 18.69
C THR A 305 12.51 19.62 17.59
N PRO A 306 13.79 19.30 17.91
CA PRO A 306 14.82 19.05 16.91
C PRO A 306 14.76 17.63 16.33
N TYR A 307 15.00 17.50 15.03
CA TYR A 307 15.01 16.21 14.31
C TYR A 307 16.42 15.89 13.79
N SER A 308 16.87 14.64 13.98
CA SER A 308 18.21 14.21 13.53
C SER A 308 18.22 12.84 12.84
N CYS A 309 18.79 12.78 11.63
CA CYS A 309 19.01 11.54 10.89
C CYS A 309 20.52 11.24 10.88
N LEU A 310 20.95 10.11 11.45
CA LEU A 310 22.38 9.80 11.65
C LEU A 310 22.74 8.39 11.16
N MET A 311 23.73 8.31 10.27
CA MET A 311 24.30 7.05 9.77
C MET A 311 25.80 6.97 10.07
N LYS A 312 26.24 5.86 10.68
CA LYS A 312 27.63 5.62 11.13
C LYS A 312 28.10 4.19 10.78
N PRO A 313 28.49 3.92 9.53
CA PRO A 313 29.10 2.63 9.15
C PRO A 313 30.55 2.52 9.65
N TYR A 314 30.98 1.30 10.01
CA TYR A 314 32.33 1.01 10.53
C TYR A 314 33.34 0.69 9.42
N GLU A 315 33.00 -0.24 8.52
CA GLU A 315 33.81 -0.57 7.32
C GLU A 315 32.88 -0.68 6.09
N ALA A 316 33.33 -0.17 4.94
CA ALA A 316 32.55 -0.14 3.70
C ALA A 316 33.29 -0.90 2.60
N ASP A 317 32.77 -2.06 2.19
CA ASP A 317 33.35 -2.85 1.10
C ASP A 317 33.00 -2.23 -0.27
N SER A 318 33.91 -2.45 -1.21
CA SER A 318 34.26 -1.75 -2.46
C SER A 318 33.18 -1.54 -3.54
N SER A 319 31.87 -1.67 -3.25
CA SER A 319 30.81 -1.48 -4.25
C SER A 319 29.38 -1.16 -3.76
N THR A 320 29.12 -0.98 -2.46
CA THR A 320 27.73 -0.78 -1.95
C THR A 320 27.39 0.69 -1.66
N PRO A 321 26.34 1.29 -2.28
CA PRO A 321 25.99 2.68 -2.03
C PRO A 321 25.33 2.89 -0.67
N TYR A 322 25.77 3.93 0.06
CA TYR A 322 25.18 4.35 1.33
C TYR A 322 24.40 5.65 1.18
N SER A 323 23.17 5.70 1.69
CA SER A 323 22.31 6.88 1.61
C SER A 323 21.64 7.26 2.94
N CYS A 324 21.81 8.51 3.35
CA CYS A 324 21.11 9.09 4.51
C CYS A 324 20.15 10.16 3.98
N LEU A 325 18.84 9.93 4.13
CA LEU A 325 17.79 10.72 3.50
C LEU A 325 16.82 11.29 4.54
N MET A 326 16.58 12.59 4.47
CA MET A 326 15.59 13.27 5.30
C MET A 326 14.65 14.10 4.42
N LYS A 327 13.34 13.85 4.52
CA LYS A 327 12.30 14.49 3.70
C LYS A 327 11.12 14.98 4.57
N PRO A 328 11.25 16.12 5.26
CA PRO A 328 10.14 16.74 5.97
C PRO A 328 9.14 17.40 4.99
N TYR A 329 7.85 17.36 5.33
CA TYR A 329 6.76 17.95 4.51
C TYR A 329 6.60 19.46 4.78
N GLU A 330 6.54 19.90 6.03
CA GLU A 330 6.54 21.32 6.43
C GLU A 330 7.56 21.58 7.55
N ALA A 331 8.29 22.70 7.49
CA ALA A 331 9.35 23.05 8.45
C ALA A 331 9.06 24.41 9.09
N ASP A 332 8.57 24.40 10.33
CA ASP A 332 8.26 25.61 11.11
C ASP A 332 9.52 26.43 11.47
N SER A 333 9.35 27.75 11.59
CA SER A 333 10.37 28.83 11.68
C SER A 333 11.33 28.81 12.89
N SER A 334 11.44 27.69 13.60
CA SER A 334 12.24 27.57 14.83
C SER A 334 12.86 26.18 15.09
N THR A 335 12.63 25.19 14.22
CA THR A 335 13.06 23.79 14.46
C THR A 335 14.37 23.44 13.75
N PRO A 336 15.44 23.00 14.45
CA PRO A 336 16.69 22.61 13.80
C PRO A 336 16.60 21.21 13.16
N TYR A 337 17.01 21.10 11.89
CA TYR A 337 17.11 19.83 11.16
C TYR A 337 18.57 19.47 10.87
N SER A 338 18.95 18.23 11.19
CA SER A 338 20.31 17.73 10.94
C SER A 338 20.32 16.36 10.27
N CYS A 339 21.01 16.26 9.13
CA CYS A 339 21.27 15.00 8.44
C CYS A 339 22.79 14.78 8.41
N LEU A 340 23.24 13.75 9.11
CA LEU A 340 24.64 13.52 9.43
C LEU A 340 25.07 12.13 8.96
N MET A 341 26.18 12.08 8.22
CA MET A 341 26.84 10.83 7.85
C MET A 341 28.30 10.88 8.32
N LYS A 342 28.71 9.90 9.12
CA LYS A 342 30.07 9.82 9.69
C LYS A 342 30.63 8.40 9.51
N PRO A 343 31.14 8.04 8.32
CA PRO A 343 31.85 6.79 8.11
C PRO A 343 33.21 6.84 8.82
N TYR A 344 33.68 5.69 9.31
CA TYR A 344 35.01 5.57 9.92
C TYR A 344 36.10 5.51 8.82
N GLU A 345 35.97 4.59 7.85
CA GLU A 345 36.82 4.52 6.66
C GLU A 345 35.98 4.60 5.37
N ALA A 346 36.47 5.32 4.35
CA ALA A 346 35.80 5.50 3.07
C ALA A 346 36.68 5.02 1.91
N ASP A 347 36.31 3.90 1.29
CA ASP A 347 37.08 3.29 0.18
C ASP A 347 36.77 3.93 -1.18
N SER A 348 37.79 3.92 -2.04
CA SER A 348 38.01 4.68 -3.29
C SER A 348 36.93 4.56 -4.38
N SER A 349 35.94 3.66 -4.25
CA SER A 349 34.90 3.35 -5.24
C SER A 349 33.46 3.48 -4.72
N THR A 350 33.25 3.75 -3.44
CA THR A 350 31.93 3.67 -2.80
C THR A 350 31.23 5.04 -2.81
N PRO A 351 30.02 5.19 -3.42
CA PRO A 351 29.31 6.46 -3.42
C PRO A 351 28.54 6.69 -2.12
N TYR A 352 28.82 7.82 -1.46
CA TYR A 352 28.13 8.27 -0.25
C TYR A 352 27.22 9.47 -0.56
N SER A 353 25.96 9.37 -0.15
CA SER A 353 24.97 10.45 -0.34
C SER A 353 24.26 10.81 0.95
N CYS A 354 24.35 12.09 1.33
CA CYS A 354 23.60 12.68 2.43
C CYS A 354 22.67 13.75 1.84
N LEU A 355 21.37 13.50 1.80
CA LEU A 355 20.41 14.39 1.13
C LEU A 355 19.31 14.84 2.09
N MET A 356 19.08 16.15 2.13
CA MET A 356 17.90 16.76 2.73
C MET A 356 17.05 17.41 1.64
N LYS A 357 15.80 16.97 1.53
CA LYS A 357 14.82 17.50 0.55
C LYS A 357 13.54 17.90 1.26
N PRO A 358 13.51 19.08 1.93
CA PRO A 358 12.27 19.63 2.46
C PRO A 358 11.33 20.03 1.32
N TYR A 359 10.02 19.86 1.52
CA TYR A 359 9.03 20.27 0.52
C TYR A 359 8.83 21.80 0.55
N GLU A 360 8.71 22.41 1.74
CA GLU A 360 8.76 23.87 1.95
C GLU A 360 9.87 24.26 2.95
N ALA A 361 10.61 25.35 2.68
CA ALA A 361 11.68 25.84 3.57
C ALA A 361 11.60 27.36 3.80
N ASP A 362 11.59 27.77 5.07
CA ASP A 362 11.76 29.17 5.51
C ASP A 362 13.26 29.51 5.64
N SER A 363 13.60 30.76 5.34
CA SER A 363 14.93 31.37 5.48
C SER A 363 15.44 31.49 6.92
N SER A 364 14.56 31.34 7.91
CA SER A 364 14.87 31.45 9.34
C SER A 364 15.28 30.11 9.99
N THR A 365 15.02 28.98 9.34
CA THR A 365 15.22 27.64 9.89
C THR A 365 16.66 27.13 9.68
N PRO A 366 17.39 26.70 10.74
CA PRO A 366 18.76 26.19 10.60
C PRO A 366 18.78 24.73 10.11
N TYR A 367 19.20 24.53 8.85
CA TYR A 367 19.46 23.22 8.25
C TYR A 367 20.96 22.88 8.28
N SER A 368 21.32 21.65 8.67
CA SER A 368 22.71 21.17 8.66
C SER A 368 22.87 19.81 7.96
N CYS A 369 23.49 19.80 6.77
CA CYS A 369 23.94 18.59 6.07
C CYS A 369 25.44 18.48 6.30
N LEU A 370 25.91 17.46 7.03
CA LEU A 370 27.35 17.29 7.28
C LEU A 370 27.78 15.86 6.99
N MET A 371 28.85 15.74 6.20
CA MET A 371 29.63 14.51 6.03
C MET A 371 31.03 14.74 6.60
N LYS A 372 31.44 13.91 7.57
CA LYS A 372 32.78 13.98 8.20
C LYS A 372 33.39 12.58 8.29
N PRO A 373 34.11 12.11 7.25
CA PRO A 373 34.89 10.88 7.34
C PRO A 373 36.10 11.06 8.27
N TYR A 374 36.58 9.97 8.88
CA TYR A 374 37.78 9.98 9.70
C TYR A 374 39.05 9.83 8.82
N GLU A 375 39.00 8.97 7.81
CA GLU A 375 40.02 8.85 6.73
C GLU A 375 39.34 8.86 5.35
N ALA A 376 39.91 9.55 4.34
CA ALA A 376 39.33 9.69 3.01
C ALA A 376 40.39 9.72 1.89
N ASN A 377 40.19 8.92 0.84
CA ASN A 377 41.02 8.90 -0.37
C ASN A 377 40.56 9.95 -1.41
N SER A 378 41.48 10.42 -2.27
CA SER A 378 41.25 11.52 -3.23
C SER A 378 40.28 11.20 -4.38
N SER A 379 39.80 9.96 -4.51
CA SER A 379 38.93 9.49 -5.59
C SER A 379 37.48 9.17 -5.18
N THR A 380 37.13 9.27 -3.88
CA THR A 380 35.77 8.96 -3.40
C THR A 380 34.74 10.03 -3.79
N PRO A 381 33.62 9.68 -4.45
CA PRO A 381 32.55 10.62 -4.77
C PRO A 381 31.62 10.85 -3.56
N TYR A 382 31.65 12.07 -3.00
CA TYR A 382 30.77 12.51 -1.92
C TYR A 382 29.71 13.48 -2.44
N SER A 383 28.46 13.34 -1.98
CA SER A 383 27.40 14.33 -2.21
C SER A 383 26.68 14.70 -0.90
N CYS A 384 26.73 15.98 -0.51
CA CYS A 384 25.84 16.58 0.50
C CYS A 384 24.99 17.61 -0.21
N LEU A 385 23.67 17.41 -0.25
CA LEU A 385 22.76 18.36 -0.91
C LEU A 385 21.60 18.71 0.01
N ILE A 386 21.32 20.01 0.10
CA ILE A 386 20.10 20.57 0.66
C ILE A 386 19.36 21.20 -0.51
N SER A 387 18.20 20.67 -0.87
CA SER A 387 17.43 21.14 -2.03
C SER A 387 15.94 21.22 -1.66
N PRO A 388 15.42 22.42 -1.31
CA PRO A 388 14.01 22.63 -1.07
C PRO A 388 13.22 22.62 -2.39
N MET A 389 12.01 22.05 -2.40
CA MET A 389 11.12 22.14 -3.56
C MET A 389 10.45 23.51 -3.70
N ARG A 390 10.27 24.25 -2.59
CA ARG A 390 9.66 25.58 -2.55
C ARG A 390 10.32 26.46 -1.48
N LEU A 391 10.71 27.68 -1.85
CA LEU A 391 11.24 28.69 -0.92
C LEU A 391 10.13 29.67 -0.56
N ILE A 392 9.87 29.88 0.73
CA ILE A 392 8.89 30.86 1.21
C ILE A 392 9.61 32.19 1.45
N PRO A 393 9.28 33.28 0.71
CA PRO A 393 9.87 34.60 0.95
C PRO A 393 9.31 35.24 2.23
N GLN A 394 10.17 35.87 3.04
CA GLN A 394 9.74 36.60 4.23
C GLN A 394 8.86 37.81 3.86
N PRO A 395 7.81 38.13 4.66
CA PRO A 395 7.08 39.37 4.50
C PRO A 395 8.00 40.56 4.83
N SER A 396 8.21 41.44 3.85
CA SER A 396 8.89 42.73 4.06
C SER A 396 8.10 43.57 5.06
N THR A 397 8.72 43.90 6.20
CA THR A 397 8.15 44.83 7.16
C THR A 397 8.04 46.24 6.54
N PRO A 398 6.92 46.95 6.73
CA PRO A 398 6.83 48.35 6.31
C PRO A 398 7.75 49.20 7.18
N VAL A 399 8.63 49.96 6.54
CA VAL A 399 9.44 51.00 7.19
C VAL A 399 8.48 52.10 7.66
N SER A 400 8.33 52.23 8.97
CA SER A 400 7.70 53.38 9.65
C SER A 400 8.74 54.43 9.98
#